data_AF-A0A1Y1N8D3-F1
#
_entry.id   AF-A0A1Y1N8D3-F1
#
_cell.length_a   1.000
_cell.length_b   1.000
_cell.length_c   1.000
_cell.angle_alpha   90.00
_cell.angle_beta   90.00
_cell.angle_gamma   90.00
#
_symmetry.space_group_name_H-M   'P 1'
#
loop_
_entity.id
_entity.type
_entity.pdbx_description
1 polymer ?
#
loop_
_entity_poly.entity_id
_entity_poly.type
_entity_poly.pdbx_seq_one_letter_code
_entity_poly.pdbx_strand_id
1 'polypeptide(L)'
;IEIPVSKQDSILVLLEKFTTRSHCKIRKFAELLGKLVSICPATKYGWVYTKQLERAKFLALKSCNGNFDEWMHIPLCVIEDLNWWRKKIRISFCPLRNFPSDTVIFTDASKTGWGAVCGNDKTHGHWND
;
A
#
# COMPACT_ATOMS: atom_id res chain seq x y z
N ILE A 1 -2.41 7.03 14.09
CA ILE A 1 -3.31 5.92 13.68
C ILE A 1 -2.66 4.62 14.12
N GLU A 2 -3.36 3.79 14.88
CA GLU A 2 -2.85 2.50 15.38
C GLU A 2 -3.66 1.35 14.77
N ILE A 3 -3.02 0.20 14.56
CA ILE A 3 -3.66 -0.99 13.99
C ILE A 3 -4.35 -1.76 15.13
N PRO A 4 -5.66 -2.05 15.07
CA PRO A 4 -6.34 -2.85 16.10
C PRO A 4 -5.70 -4.23 16.26
N VAL A 5 -5.53 -4.69 17.50
CA VAL A 5 -4.86 -5.98 17.82
C VAL A 5 -5.49 -7.16 17.07
N SER A 6 -6.83 -7.24 17.04
CA SER A 6 -7.55 -8.29 16.30
C SER A 6 -7.22 -8.32 14.80
N LYS A 7 -6.98 -7.14 14.21
CA LYS A 7 -6.56 -7.00 12.81
C LYS A 7 -5.11 -7.44 12.63
N GLN A 8 -4.23 -7.12 13.57
CA GLN A 8 -2.84 -7.59 13.57
C GLN A 8 -2.79 -9.13 13.59
N ASP A 9 -3.51 -9.77 14.51
CA ASP A 9 -3.54 -11.23 14.65
C ASP A 9 -4.09 -11.92 13.39
N SER A 10 -5.17 -11.39 12.81
CA SER A 10 -5.72 -11.91 11.54
C SER A 10 -4.70 -11.88 10.40
N ILE A 11 -3.88 -10.82 10.32
CA ILE A 11 -2.85 -10.68 9.30
C ILE A 11 -1.67 -11.61 9.59
N LEU A 12 -1.23 -11.73 10.85
CA LEU A 12 -0.14 -12.63 11.23
C LEU A 12 -0.45 -14.10 10.89
N VAL A 13 -1.68 -14.56 11.17
CA VAL A 13 -2.14 -15.90 10.78
C VAL A 13 -2.10 -16.11 9.28
N LEU A 14 -2.42 -15.08 8.48
CA LEU A 14 -2.30 -15.17 7.03
C LEU A 14 -0.84 -15.21 6.61
N LEU A 15 0.01 -14.31 7.12
CA LEU A 15 1.43 -14.27 6.79
C LEU A 15 2.12 -15.62 7.01
N GLU A 16 1.85 -16.30 8.13
CA GLU A 16 2.42 -17.64 8.42
C GLU A 16 2.02 -18.69 7.39
N LYS A 17 0.79 -18.61 6.86
CA LYS A 17 0.33 -19.50 5.78
C LYS A 17 1.04 -19.24 4.46
N PHE A 18 1.45 -18.01 4.18
CA PHE A 18 2.10 -17.65 2.92
C PHE A 18 3.64 -17.75 2.97
N THR A 19 4.26 -17.60 4.13
CA THR A 19 5.73 -17.76 4.27
C THR A 19 6.18 -19.22 4.21
N THR A 20 5.30 -20.17 4.51
CA THR A 20 5.57 -21.62 4.48
C THR A 20 5.24 -22.27 3.13
N ARG A 21 4.55 -21.57 2.23
CA ARG A 21 4.12 -22.09 0.93
C ARG A 21 4.96 -21.50 -0.19
N SER A 22 5.32 -22.33 -1.16
CA SER A 22 5.94 -21.86 -2.41
C SER A 22 4.90 -21.40 -3.44
N HIS A 23 3.64 -21.81 -3.29
CA HIS A 23 2.56 -21.53 -4.24
C HIS A 23 1.23 -21.21 -3.56
N CYS A 24 0.42 -20.39 -4.20
CA CYS A 24 -0.93 -20.05 -3.74
C CYS A 24 -1.84 -19.65 -4.91
N LYS A 25 -3.16 -19.64 -4.70
CA LYS A 25 -4.08 -19.01 -5.66
C LYS A 25 -3.88 -17.50 -5.67
N ILE A 26 -3.89 -16.90 -6.86
CA ILE A 26 -3.73 -15.45 -7.03
C ILE A 26 -4.78 -14.67 -6.23
N ARG A 27 -6.04 -15.15 -6.18
CA ARG A 27 -7.10 -14.58 -5.33
C ARG A 27 -6.69 -14.49 -3.86
N LYS A 28 -6.13 -15.56 -3.30
CA LYS A 28 -5.72 -15.60 -1.89
C LYS A 28 -4.53 -14.69 -1.63
N PHE A 29 -3.61 -14.60 -2.58
CA PHE A 29 -2.51 -13.64 -2.51
C PHE A 29 -3.01 -12.18 -2.56
N ALA A 30 -4.00 -11.89 -3.41
CA ALA A 30 -4.62 -10.58 -3.50
C ALA A 30 -5.37 -10.19 -2.22
N GLU A 31 -6.05 -11.14 -1.56
CA GLU A 31 -6.68 -10.94 -0.24
C GLU A 31 -5.64 -10.52 0.82
N LEU A 32 -4.49 -11.21 0.87
CA LEU A 32 -3.39 -10.85 1.77
C LEU A 32 -2.86 -9.44 1.46
N LEU A 33 -2.55 -9.17 0.19
CA LEU A 33 -2.04 -7.87 -0.23
C LEU A 33 -3.01 -6.74 0.13
N GLY A 34 -4.31 -6.92 -0.11
CA GLY A 34 -5.34 -5.93 0.26
C GLY A 34 -5.35 -5.64 1.76
N LYS A 35 -5.20 -6.68 2.60
CA LYS A 35 -5.09 -6.50 4.06
C LYS A 35 -3.84 -5.71 4.45
N LEU A 36 -2.69 -5.99 3.84
CA LEU A 36 -1.43 -5.27 4.10
C LEU A 36 -1.52 -3.81 3.66
N VAL A 37 -2.07 -3.55 2.46
CA VAL A 37 -2.33 -2.20 1.96
C VAL A 37 -3.23 -1.41 2.91
N SER A 38 -4.27 -2.04 3.47
CA SER A 38 -5.19 -1.37 4.41
C SER A 38 -4.53 -0.92 5.73
N ILE A 39 -3.36 -1.45 6.08
CA ILE A 39 -2.60 -1.07 7.28
C ILE A 39 -1.34 -0.24 6.96
N CYS A 40 -1.05 0.00 5.68
CA CYS A 40 0.07 0.85 5.26
C CYS A 40 0.03 2.27 5.83
N PRO A 41 -1.13 2.96 5.95
CA PRO A 41 -1.19 4.28 6.58
C PRO A 41 -0.71 4.30 8.05
N ALA A 42 -0.83 3.17 8.74
CA ALA A 42 -0.39 3.01 10.13
C ALA A 42 0.99 2.35 10.26
N THR A 43 1.62 1.96 9.14
CA THR A 43 2.89 1.21 9.12
C THR A 43 3.97 2.00 8.42
N LYS A 44 4.98 2.46 9.17
CA LYS A 44 6.15 3.13 8.57
C LYS A 44 6.82 2.18 7.55
N TYR A 45 6.99 2.66 6.32
CA TYR A 45 7.49 1.91 5.16
C TYR A 45 6.55 0.83 4.59
N GLY A 46 5.30 0.70 5.07
CA GLY A 46 4.38 -0.33 4.61
C GLY A 46 4.24 -0.38 3.08
N TRP A 47 4.09 0.78 2.44
CA TRP A 47 4.00 0.89 0.98
C TRP A 47 5.21 0.38 0.20
N VAL A 48 6.42 0.45 0.79
CA VAL A 48 7.64 -0.07 0.15
C VAL A 48 7.58 -1.60 0.13
N TYR A 49 7.24 -2.19 1.27
CA TYR A 49 7.14 -3.63 1.46
C TYR A 49 5.85 -4.24 0.90
N THR A 50 5.02 -3.49 0.17
CA THR A 50 3.95 -4.05 -0.68
C THR A 50 4.32 -4.08 -2.16
N LYS A 51 5.40 -3.40 -2.60
CA LYS A 51 5.72 -3.27 -4.03
C LYS A 51 6.09 -4.60 -4.69
N GLN A 52 6.87 -5.44 -4.03
CA GLN A 52 7.22 -6.74 -4.59
C GLN A 52 5.99 -7.65 -4.67
N LEU A 53 5.08 -7.55 -3.69
CA LEU A 53 3.82 -8.29 -3.69
C LEU A 53 2.91 -7.82 -4.84
N GLU A 54 2.74 -6.51 -5.02
CA GLU A 54 1.99 -5.92 -6.14
C GLU A 54 2.53 -6.42 -7.49
N ARG A 55 3.85 -6.38 -7.66
CA ARG A 55 4.54 -6.87 -8.86
C ARG A 55 4.33 -8.36 -9.08
N ALA A 56 4.50 -9.19 -8.07
CA ALA A 56 4.33 -10.64 -8.18
C ALA A 56 2.89 -11.01 -8.58
N LYS A 57 1.89 -10.38 -7.95
CA LYS A 57 0.48 -10.55 -8.32
C LYS A 57 0.22 -10.13 -9.76
N PHE A 58 0.74 -8.96 -10.17
CA PHE A 58 0.56 -8.44 -11.53
C PHE A 58 1.14 -9.38 -12.58
N LEU A 59 2.37 -9.86 -12.39
CA LEU A 59 3.03 -10.78 -13.32
C LEU A 59 2.27 -12.12 -13.42
N ALA A 60 1.80 -12.66 -12.29
CA ALA A 60 0.99 -13.87 -12.28
C ALA A 60 -0.34 -13.70 -13.02
N LEU A 61 -1.05 -12.59 -12.80
CA LEU A 61 -2.28 -12.30 -13.55
C LEU A 61 -2.01 -12.14 -15.04
N LYS A 62 -0.90 -11.49 -15.41
CA LYS A 62 -0.51 -11.33 -16.81
C LYS A 62 -0.26 -12.68 -17.49
N SER A 63 0.39 -13.63 -16.82
CA SER A 63 0.60 -14.98 -17.37
C SER A 63 -0.68 -15.83 -17.43
N CYS A 64 -1.63 -15.57 -16.53
CA CYS A 64 -2.88 -16.34 -16.40
C CYS A 64 -4.07 -15.65 -17.09
N ASN A 65 -3.82 -14.71 -18.00
CA ASN A 65 -4.84 -13.95 -18.72
C ASN A 65 -5.91 -13.31 -17.81
N GLY A 66 -5.48 -12.81 -16.64
CA GLY A 66 -6.34 -12.17 -15.64
C GLY A 66 -7.13 -13.14 -14.74
N ASN A 67 -6.93 -14.46 -14.85
CA ASN A 67 -7.66 -15.42 -14.03
C ASN A 67 -7.11 -15.46 -12.58
N PHE A 68 -7.93 -15.02 -11.62
CA PHE A 68 -7.59 -15.02 -10.19
C PHE A 68 -7.66 -16.41 -9.53
N ASP A 69 -8.31 -17.39 -10.16
CA ASP A 69 -8.39 -18.75 -9.65
C ASP A 69 -7.16 -19.60 -9.93
N GLU A 70 -6.26 -19.11 -10.80
CA GLU A 70 -4.99 -19.75 -11.10
C GLU A 70 -4.00 -19.70 -9.94
N TRP A 71 -3.03 -20.61 -10.00
CA TRP A 71 -1.93 -20.70 -9.07
C TRP A 71 -0.78 -19.79 -9.48
N MET A 72 -0.10 -19.21 -8.49
CA MET A 72 1.13 -18.44 -8.66
C MET A 72 2.23 -18.97 -7.74
N HIS A 73 3.46 -18.88 -8.22
CA HIS A 73 4.66 -19.05 -7.41
C HIS A 73 4.93 -17.80 -6.57
N ILE A 74 5.38 -17.99 -5.33
CA ILE A 74 5.78 -16.91 -4.42
C ILE A 74 7.30 -16.77 -4.49
N PRO A 75 7.84 -15.73 -5.16
CA PRO A 75 9.28 -15.55 -5.29
C PRO A 75 9.93 -15.22 -3.95
N LEU A 76 11.22 -15.53 -3.81
CA LEU A 76 11.97 -15.33 -2.56
C LEU A 76 11.92 -13.87 -2.06
N CYS A 77 12.02 -12.89 -2.96
CA CYS A 77 11.92 -11.47 -2.60
C CYS A 77 10.56 -11.10 -1.97
N VAL A 78 9.48 -11.79 -2.35
CA VAL A 78 8.18 -11.61 -1.68
C VAL A 78 8.20 -12.25 -0.29
N ILE A 79 8.84 -13.42 -0.14
CA ILE A 79 8.96 -14.06 1.18
C ILE A 79 9.75 -13.16 2.16
N GLU A 80 10.80 -12.50 1.69
CA GLU A 80 11.57 -11.52 2.46
C GLU A 80 10.68 -10.36 2.95
N ASP A 81 9.87 -9.78 2.06
CA ASP A 81 8.90 -8.72 2.41
C ASP A 81 7.82 -9.22 3.39
N LEU A 82 7.29 -10.44 3.19
CA LEU A 82 6.32 -11.04 4.12
C LEU A 82 6.93 -11.26 5.51
N ASN A 83 8.20 -11.65 5.58
CA ASN A 83 8.94 -11.78 6.84
C ASN A 83 9.18 -10.43 7.51
N TRP A 84 9.43 -9.37 6.73
CA TRP A 84 9.48 -8.01 7.25
C TRP A 84 8.15 -7.61 7.87
N TRP A 85 7.03 -7.85 7.18
CA TRP A 85 5.69 -7.59 7.69
C TRP A 85 5.42 -8.34 9.00
N ARG A 86 5.80 -9.62 9.09
CA ARG A 86 5.64 -10.41 10.32
C ARG A 86 6.37 -9.80 11.51
N LYS A 87 7.61 -9.33 11.30
CA LYS A 87 8.41 -8.68 12.35
C LYS A 87 7.87 -7.30 12.73
N LYS A 88 7.24 -6.60 11.78
CA LYS A 88 6.82 -5.22 11.98
C LYS A 88 5.40 -5.05 12.45
N ILE A 89 4.43 -5.91 12.10
CA ILE A 89 3.00 -5.69 12.39
C ILE A 89 2.71 -5.32 13.85
N ARG A 90 3.35 -5.98 14.82
CA ARG A 90 3.10 -5.72 16.26
C ARG A 90 3.74 -4.44 16.80
N ILE A 91 4.78 -3.97 16.14
CA ILE A 91 5.57 -2.79 16.55
C ILE A 91 5.43 -1.63 15.56
N SER A 92 4.56 -1.80 14.55
CA SER A 92 4.38 -0.83 13.49
C SER A 92 3.59 0.32 14.02
N PHE A 93 4.26 1.45 14.08
CA PHE A 93 3.68 2.74 14.35
C PHE A 93 4.17 3.68 13.27
N CYS A 94 3.25 4.23 12.49
CA CYS A 94 3.52 5.42 11.71
C CYS A 94 3.05 6.60 12.54
N PRO A 95 3.97 7.42 13.10
CA PRO A 95 3.62 8.76 13.49
C PRO A 95 3.30 9.49 12.19
N LEU A 96 2.06 9.36 11.70
CA LEU A 96 1.45 10.45 10.96
C LEU A 96 1.44 11.59 11.97
N ARG A 97 2.51 12.38 11.93
CA ARG A 97 2.64 13.58 12.71
C ARG A 97 1.53 14.47 12.14
N ASN A 98 0.40 14.51 12.82
CA ASN A 98 -0.52 15.64 12.70
C ASN A 98 0.29 16.82 13.22
N PHE A 99 1.12 17.39 12.34
CA PHE A 99 1.45 18.79 12.50
C PHE A 99 0.11 19.49 12.35
N PRO A 100 -0.38 20.25 13.35
CA PRO A 100 -1.33 21.30 13.01
C PRO A 100 -0.68 22.08 11.88
N SER A 101 -1.28 22.02 10.70
CA SER A 101 -0.79 22.80 9.57
C SER A 101 -1.07 24.25 9.93
N ASP A 102 -0.01 25.04 10.18
CA ASP A 102 -0.14 26.48 10.42
C ASP A 102 -0.83 27.17 9.23
N THR A 103 -0.80 26.54 8.06
CA THR A 103 -1.40 27.02 6.82
C THR A 103 -1.76 25.85 5.90
N VAL A 104 -2.91 25.96 5.21
CA VAL A 104 -3.38 24.99 4.20
C VAL A 104 -3.43 25.68 2.84
N ILE A 105 -2.79 25.08 1.85
CA ILE A 105 -2.79 25.57 0.46
C ILE A 105 -3.56 24.56 -0.39
N PHE A 106 -4.57 25.04 -1.11
CA PHE A 106 -5.27 24.28 -2.13
C PHE A 106 -4.71 24.68 -3.49
N THR A 107 -4.46 23.71 -4.35
CA THR A 107 -3.98 23.95 -5.71
C THR A 107 -4.75 23.07 -6.68
N ASP A 108 -5.07 23.60 -7.84
CA ASP A 108 -5.69 22.88 -8.93
C ASP A 108 -5.03 23.24 -10.27
N ALA A 109 -5.13 22.33 -11.23
CA ALA A 109 -4.61 22.53 -12.56
C ALA A 109 -5.63 22.02 -13.59
N SER A 110 -5.74 22.75 -14.68
CA SER A 110 -6.60 22.44 -15.83
C SER A 110 -5.79 22.47 -17.12
N LYS A 111 -6.44 22.21 -18.26
CA LYS A 111 -5.79 22.30 -19.56
C LYS A 111 -5.45 23.73 -19.99
N THR A 112 -6.01 24.75 -19.35
CA THR A 112 -5.87 26.15 -19.75
C THR A 112 -5.09 26.99 -18.74
N GLY A 113 -4.89 26.49 -17.53
CA GLY A 113 -4.13 27.18 -16.50
C GLY A 113 -4.06 26.41 -15.17
N TRP A 114 -3.58 27.11 -14.15
CA TRP A 114 -3.44 26.63 -12.77
C TRP A 114 -3.98 27.66 -11.78
N GLY A 115 -4.35 27.19 -10.59
CA GLY A 115 -4.84 28.00 -9.49
C GLY A 115 -4.27 27.54 -8.15
N ALA A 116 -4.15 28.47 -7.21
CA ALA A 116 -3.85 28.18 -5.82
C ALA A 116 -4.57 29.14 -4.86
N VAL A 117 -4.99 28.62 -3.71
CA VAL A 117 -5.66 29.36 -2.63
C VAL A 117 -5.00 29.02 -1.30
N CYS A 118 -4.64 30.04 -0.54
CA CYS A 118 -4.02 29.93 0.78
C CYS A 118 -4.71 30.92 1.73
N GLY A 119 -5.72 30.46 2.48
CA GLY A 119 -6.55 31.34 3.30
C GLY A 119 -7.29 32.38 2.45
N ASN A 120 -6.94 33.66 2.61
CA ASN A 120 -7.51 34.76 1.82
C ASN A 120 -6.72 35.06 0.54
N ASP A 121 -5.48 34.56 0.42
CA ASP A 121 -4.63 34.80 -0.73
C ASP A 121 -4.98 33.83 -1.86
N LYS A 122 -5.01 34.36 -3.08
CA LYS A 122 -5.33 33.60 -4.29
C LYS A 122 -4.36 33.98 -5.39
N THR A 123 -3.91 32.99 -6.14
CA THR A 123 -3.12 33.20 -7.36
C THR A 123 -3.59 32.22 -8.43
N HIS A 124 -3.45 32.62 -9.68
CA HIS A 124 -3.79 31.80 -10.84
C HIS A 124 -2.99 32.27 -12.04
N GLY A 125 -2.82 31.40 -13.02
CA GLY A 125 -2.14 31.71 -14.26
C GLY A 125 -2.65 30.87 -15.41
N HIS A 126 -2.64 31.44 -16.61
CA HIS A 126 -2.84 30.67 -17.83
C HIS A 126 -1.54 29.99 -18.22
N TRP A 127 -1.64 28.85 -18.88
CA TRP A 127 -0.46 28.29 -19.54
C TRP A 127 -0.08 29.20 -20.71
N ASN A 128 1.21 29.46 -20.88
CA ASN A 128 1.71 30.06 -22.09
C ASN A 128 1.91 28.94 -23.12
N ASP A 129 1.56 29.22 -24.37
CA ASP A 129 1.92 28.38 -25.52
C ASP A 129 3.44 28.35 -25.75
#